data_AF-A0A1F6MBD6-F1
#
_entry.id   AF-A0A1F6MBD6-F1
#
_cell.length_a   1.000
_cell.length_b   1.000
_cell.length_c   1.000
_cell.angle_alpha   90.00
_cell.angle_beta   90.00
_cell.angle_gamma   90.00
#
_symmetry.space_group_name_H-M   'P 1'
#
loop_
_entity.id
_entity.type
_entity.pdbx_description
1 polymer ?
#
loop_
_entity_poly.entity_id
_entity_poly.type
_entity_poly.pdbx_seq_one_letter_code
_entity_poly.pdbx_strand_id
1 'polypeptide(L)'
;MEYRKHRERIPKHLLSLLFIYPPLVPMIFLDLFLEVYHRICFPLYGYPYVKRSAYIRIDRHKLSYLRWWQKLNCMYCGYANGLVHYATVIAGETERYWCSIQHKKVRGEVFYPPEHHKDFVPYGDKKALNAFLHEK
;
A
#
# COMPACT_ATOMS: atom_id res chain seq x y z
N MET A 1 13.41 -15.60 -5.02
CA MET A 1 14.39 -15.61 -6.13
C MET A 1 14.06 -16.72 -7.13
N GLU A 2 12.78 -16.91 -7.44
CA GLU A 2 12.32 -18.06 -8.23
C GLU A 2 12.90 -18.07 -9.66
N TYR A 3 13.11 -16.89 -10.24
CA TYR A 3 13.72 -16.73 -11.57
C TYR A 3 15.10 -17.40 -11.71
N ARG A 4 15.84 -17.61 -10.61
CA ARG A 4 17.15 -18.29 -10.65
C ARG A 4 17.04 -19.79 -10.92
N LYS A 5 15.89 -20.41 -10.61
CA LYS A 5 15.62 -21.82 -10.90
C LYS A 5 15.33 -22.04 -12.39
N HIS A 6 15.04 -20.98 -13.14
CA HIS A 6 14.63 -21.02 -14.54
C HIS A 6 15.64 -20.32 -15.46
N ARG A 7 16.86 -20.88 -15.53
CA ARG A 7 17.98 -20.28 -16.28
C ARG A 7 17.70 -20.18 -17.78
N GLU A 8 16.83 -21.04 -18.30
CA GLU A 8 16.36 -21.03 -19.69
C GLU A 8 15.56 -19.77 -20.07
N ARG A 9 15.07 -19.01 -19.09
CA ARG A 9 14.20 -17.83 -19.30
C ARG A 9 14.94 -16.50 -19.22
N ILE A 10 16.27 -16.49 -19.13
CA ILE A 10 17.08 -15.26 -19.00
C ILE A 10 16.73 -14.19 -20.06
N PRO A 11 16.59 -14.51 -21.37
CA PRO A 11 16.22 -13.49 -22.36
C PRO A 11 14.84 -12.88 -22.08
N LYS A 12 13.86 -13.71 -21.68
CA LYS A 12 12.52 -13.27 -21.31
C LYS A 12 12.54 -12.39 -20.07
N HIS A 13 13.41 -12.68 -19.10
CA HIS A 13 13.60 -11.84 -17.93
C HIS A 13 14.15 -10.47 -18.29
N LEU A 14 15.16 -10.39 -19.17
CA LEU A 14 15.70 -9.11 -19.62
C LEU A 14 14.64 -8.27 -20.33
N LEU A 15 13.85 -8.89 -21.21
CA LEU A 15 12.72 -8.22 -21.86
C LEU A 15 11.69 -7.71 -20.85
N SER A 16 11.38 -8.49 -19.80
CA SER A 16 10.41 -8.07 -18.78
C SER A 16 10.85 -6.84 -17.99
N LEU A 17 12.16 -6.56 -17.87
CA LEU A 17 12.65 -5.37 -17.17
C LEU A 17 12.20 -4.07 -17.86
N LEU A 18 12.01 -4.09 -19.18
CA LEU A 18 11.46 -2.95 -19.93
C LEU A 18 10.03 -2.59 -19.50
N PHE A 19 9.31 -3.52 -18.87
CA PHE A 19 7.94 -3.29 -18.38
C PHE A 19 7.87 -3.15 -16.86
N ILE A 20 8.83 -3.70 -16.12
CA ILE A 20 8.90 -3.58 -14.66
C ILE A 20 9.32 -2.18 -14.23
N TYR A 21 10.29 -1.56 -14.91
CA TYR A 21 10.82 -0.26 -14.50
C TYR A 21 9.95 0.96 -14.84
N PRO A 22 9.23 1.04 -15.99
CA PRO A 22 8.42 2.21 -16.29
C PRO A 22 7.37 2.59 -15.24
N PRO A 23 6.67 1.65 -14.57
CA PRO A 23 5.79 1.96 -13.43
C PRO A 23 6.45 2.75 -12.30
N LEU A 24 7.78 2.82 -12.22
CA LEU A 24 8.48 3.68 -11.26
C LEU A 24 8.10 5.15 -11.42
N VAL A 25 7.91 5.62 -12.66
CA VAL A 25 7.55 7.02 -12.93
C VAL A 25 6.21 7.39 -12.30
N PRO A 26 5.07 6.72 -12.61
CA PRO A 26 3.81 7.04 -11.96
C PRO A 26 3.84 6.77 -10.45
N MET A 27 4.65 5.81 -9.96
CA MET A 27 4.83 5.62 -8.51
C MET A 27 5.50 6.82 -7.83
N ILE A 28 6.49 7.45 -8.46
CA ILE A 28 7.12 8.66 -7.91
C ILE A 28 6.11 9.83 -7.88
N PHE A 29 5.30 9.98 -8.93
CA PHE A 29 4.24 10.98 -8.93
C PHE A 29 3.21 10.71 -7.84
N LEU A 30 2.72 9.47 -7.74
CA LEU A 30 1.81 9.05 -6.67
C LEU A 30 2.40 9.39 -5.31
N ASP A 31 3.67 9.08 -5.08
CA ASP A 31 4.36 9.37 -3.82
C ASP A 31 4.37 10.86 -3.49
N LEU A 32 4.70 11.72 -4.47
CA LEU A 32 4.71 13.16 -4.29
C LEU A 32 3.31 13.70 -3.95
N PHE A 33 2.29 13.31 -4.71
CA PHE A 33 0.92 13.75 -4.46
C PHE A 33 0.37 13.21 -3.14
N LEU A 34 0.69 11.96 -2.81
CA LEU A 34 0.29 11.30 -1.57
C LEU A 34 0.90 12.01 -0.36
N GLU A 35 2.18 12.41 -0.42
CA GLU A 35 2.81 13.17 0.67
C GLU A 35 2.19 14.57 0.84
N VAL A 36 1.88 15.27 -0.26
CA VAL A 36 1.18 16.56 -0.21
C VAL A 36 -0.19 16.40 0.46
N TYR A 37 -0.98 15.43 0.00
CA TYR A 37 -2.28 15.10 0.59
C TYR A 37 -2.16 14.72 2.07
N HIS A 38 -1.24 13.82 2.43
CA HIS A 38 -1.04 13.37 3.80
C HIS A 38 -0.66 14.53 4.73
N ARG A 39 0.26 15.40 4.30
CA ARG A 39 0.72 16.54 5.11
C ARG A 39 -0.30 17.66 5.25
N ILE A 40 -1.20 17.81 4.30
CA ILE A 40 -2.26 18.83 4.37
C ILE A 40 -3.46 18.31 5.14
N CYS A 41 -3.96 17.12 4.80
CA CYS A 41 -5.23 16.63 5.35
C CYS A 41 -5.12 16.14 6.79
N PHE A 42 -4.05 15.44 7.17
CA PHE A 42 -3.99 14.82 8.51
C PHE A 42 -3.96 15.84 9.66
N PRO A 43 -3.24 16.98 9.56
CA PRO A 43 -3.31 18.03 10.57
C PRO A 43 -4.69 18.67 10.64
N LEU A 44 -5.36 18.85 9.49
CA LEU A 44 -6.74 19.36 9.45
C LEU A 44 -7.72 18.40 10.13
N TYR A 45 -7.45 17.09 10.08
CA TYR A 45 -8.24 16.07 10.75
C TYR A 45 -7.84 15.87 12.23
N GLY A 46 -6.76 16.50 12.70
CA GLY A 46 -6.18 16.25 14.02
C GLY A 46 -5.55 14.86 14.16
N TYR A 47 -5.23 14.19 13.06
CA TYR A 47 -4.69 12.83 13.05
C TYR A 47 -3.16 12.85 13.07
N PRO A 48 -2.50 11.90 13.76
CA PRO A 48 -1.06 11.76 13.71
C PRO A 48 -0.61 11.29 12.32
N TYR A 49 0.55 11.77 11.87
CA TYR A 49 1.10 11.32 10.60
C TYR A 49 1.45 9.83 10.60
N VAL A 50 1.14 9.17 9.49
CA VAL A 50 1.60 7.80 9.21
C VAL A 50 3.12 7.81 9.00
N LYS A 51 3.86 7.06 9.83
CA LYS A 51 5.32 7.01 9.75
C LYS A 51 5.78 6.26 8.50
N ARG A 52 6.18 6.99 7.47
CA ARG A 52 6.72 6.44 6.20
C ARG A 52 7.77 5.34 6.37
N SER A 53 8.71 5.52 7.31
CA SER A 53 9.80 4.55 7.58
C SER A 53 9.33 3.20 8.13
N ALA A 54 8.09 3.12 8.62
CA ALA A 54 7.48 1.85 9.01
C ALA A 54 7.08 1.00 7.79
N TYR A 55 6.85 1.62 6.63
CA TYR A 55 6.33 0.98 5.43
C TYR A 55 7.38 0.83 4.33
N ILE A 56 8.18 1.87 4.08
CA ILE A 56 9.20 1.84 3.02
C ILE A 56 10.56 1.53 3.65
N ARG A 57 11.02 0.29 3.47
CA ARG A 57 12.34 -0.18 3.95
C ARG A 57 13.18 -0.72 2.81
N ILE A 58 14.36 -0.14 2.64
CA ILE A 58 15.31 -0.49 1.59
C ILE A 58 16.66 -0.80 2.24
N ASP A 59 16.82 -2.01 2.78
CA ASP A 59 17.99 -2.46 3.54
C ASP A 59 18.77 -3.59 2.83
N ARG A 60 18.05 -4.42 2.07
CA ARG A 60 18.60 -5.59 1.37
C ARG A 60 19.68 -5.25 0.32
N HIS A 61 19.79 -4.01 -0.13
CA HIS A 61 20.88 -3.57 -1.01
C HIS A 61 22.27 -3.68 -0.31
N LYS A 62 22.30 -3.71 1.03
CA LYS A 62 23.51 -3.87 1.84
C LYS A 62 24.05 -5.31 1.86
N LEU A 63 23.27 -6.28 1.42
CA LEU A 63 23.67 -7.69 1.43
C LEU A 63 24.83 -7.92 0.44
N SER A 64 25.95 -8.43 0.93
CA SER A 64 27.19 -8.65 0.16
C SER A 64 27.05 -9.76 -0.88
N TYR A 65 26.20 -10.75 -0.63
CA TYR A 65 25.96 -11.90 -1.51
C TYR A 65 24.99 -11.63 -2.67
N LEU A 66 24.46 -10.41 -2.79
CA LEU A 66 23.63 -10.00 -3.91
C LEU A 66 24.46 -9.29 -4.98
N ARG A 67 24.25 -9.66 -6.24
CA ARG A 67 24.83 -8.96 -7.39
C ARG A 67 24.18 -7.59 -7.56
N TRP A 68 24.87 -6.64 -8.20
CA TRP A 68 24.42 -5.25 -8.30
C TRP A 68 23.01 -5.11 -8.92
N TRP A 69 22.68 -5.86 -9.97
CA TRP A 69 21.33 -5.85 -10.56
C TRP A 69 20.25 -6.43 -9.64
N GLN A 70 20.61 -7.40 -8.80
CA GLN A 70 19.69 -7.96 -7.81
C GLN A 70 19.40 -6.93 -6.73
N LYS A 71 20.40 -6.13 -6.35
CA LYS A 71 20.23 -5.00 -5.43
C LYS A 71 19.27 -3.97 -6.04
N LEU A 72 19.44 -3.59 -7.31
CA LEU A 72 18.52 -2.66 -7.98
C LEU A 72 17.08 -3.17 -8.01
N ASN A 73 16.86 -4.41 -8.45
CA ASN A 73 15.52 -5.03 -8.43
C ASN A 73 14.94 -5.07 -7.01
N CYS A 74 15.78 -5.36 -6.01
CA CYS A 74 15.35 -5.41 -4.62
C CYS A 74 14.98 -4.02 -4.07
N MET A 75 15.73 -2.98 -4.45
CA MET A 75 15.41 -1.59 -4.09
C MET A 75 14.09 -1.17 -4.74
N TYR A 76 13.91 -1.47 -6.02
CA TYR A 76 12.68 -1.21 -6.75
C TYR A 76 11.49 -1.88 -6.07
N CYS A 77 11.54 -3.20 -5.83
CA CYS A 77 10.43 -3.91 -5.20
C CYS A 77 10.20 -3.46 -3.76
N GLY A 78 11.26 -3.17 -2.99
CA GLY A 78 11.13 -2.68 -1.61
C GLY A 78 10.46 -1.31 -1.54
N TYR A 79 10.82 -0.41 -2.46
CA TYR A 79 10.17 0.89 -2.60
C TYR A 79 8.72 0.75 -3.07
N ALA A 80 8.47 0.04 -4.18
CA ALA A 80 7.15 -0.08 -4.79
C ALA A 80 6.12 -0.70 -3.85
N ASN A 81 6.44 -1.85 -3.24
CA ASN A 81 5.52 -2.51 -2.29
C ASN A 81 5.33 -1.66 -1.03
N GLY A 82 6.40 -1.04 -0.53
CA GLY A 82 6.32 -0.17 0.65
C GLY A 82 5.45 1.05 0.40
N LEU A 83 5.59 1.69 -0.77
CA LEU A 83 4.82 2.86 -1.15
C LEU A 83 3.34 2.53 -1.31
N VAL A 84 3.00 1.44 -2.00
CA VAL A 84 1.60 1.02 -2.18
C VAL A 84 0.97 0.71 -0.81
N HIS A 85 1.68 0.00 0.06
CA HIS A 85 1.19 -0.28 1.40
C HIS A 85 1.00 1.00 2.23
N TYR A 86 1.97 1.92 2.19
CA TYR A 86 1.87 3.23 2.83
C TYR A 86 0.65 4.02 2.34
N ALA A 87 0.41 4.03 1.03
CA ALA A 87 -0.76 4.65 0.41
C ALA A 87 -2.07 4.03 0.92
N THR A 88 -2.16 2.69 0.99
CA THR A 88 -3.33 1.99 1.52
C THR A 88 -3.60 2.37 2.97
N VAL A 89 -2.57 2.53 3.81
CA VAL A 89 -2.76 2.94 5.21
C VAL A 89 -3.24 4.38 5.31
N ILE A 90 -2.65 5.32 4.56
CA ILE A 90 -3.12 6.72 4.55
C ILE A 90 -4.58 6.79 4.10
N ALA A 91 -4.94 6.07 3.05
CA ALA A 91 -6.31 5.99 2.57
C ALA A 91 -7.25 5.35 3.61
N GLY A 92 -6.80 4.30 4.32
CA GLY A 92 -7.57 3.65 5.37
C GLY A 92 -7.84 4.55 6.58
N GLU A 93 -6.87 5.34 7.02
CA GLU A 93 -7.08 6.35 8.07
C GLU A 93 -8.03 7.46 7.62
N THR A 94 -7.98 7.83 6.34
CA THR A 94 -8.92 8.79 5.77
C THR A 94 -10.33 8.21 5.65
N GLU A 95 -10.45 6.93 5.28
CA GLU A 95 -11.72 6.21 5.28
C GLU A 95 -12.31 6.10 6.69
N ARG A 96 -11.46 5.87 7.69
CA ARG A 96 -11.84 5.87 9.11
C ARG A 96 -12.36 7.24 9.55
N TYR A 97 -11.76 8.32 9.07
CA TYR A 97 -12.23 9.68 9.35
C TYR A 97 -13.61 9.97 8.72
N TRP A 98 -13.84 9.60 7.46
CA TRP A 98 -15.02 10.05 6.71
C TRP A 98 -16.21 9.07 6.69
N CYS A 99 -15.99 7.76 6.75
CA CYS A 99 -17.05 6.77 6.49
C CYS A 99 -17.16 5.71 7.57
N SER A 100 -16.09 5.01 7.93
CA SER A 100 -16.09 3.93 8.93
C SER A 100 -17.23 2.89 8.78
N ILE A 101 -17.73 2.62 7.57
CA ILE A 101 -18.79 1.63 7.28
C ILE A 101 -18.24 0.56 6.34
N GLN A 102 -18.51 -0.71 6.65
CA GLN A 102 -18.10 -1.85 5.83
C GLN A 102 -18.82 -1.89 4.48
N HIS A 103 -18.16 -2.47 3.47
CA HIS A 103 -18.82 -2.76 2.20
C HIS A 103 -19.91 -3.83 2.33
N LYS A 104 -20.92 -3.74 1.46
CA LYS A 104 -21.98 -4.74 1.35
C LYS A 104 -21.37 -6.09 0.96
N LYS A 105 -21.74 -7.15 1.68
CA LYS A 105 -21.41 -8.52 1.30
C LYS A 105 -22.42 -9.03 0.27
N VAL A 106 -21.96 -9.39 -0.93
CA VAL A 106 -22.80 -9.95 -1.99
C VAL A 106 -22.48 -11.44 -2.15
N ARG A 107 -23.52 -12.29 -2.12
CA ARG A 107 -23.36 -13.74 -2.22
C ARG A 107 -22.81 -14.11 -3.60
N GLY A 108 -21.71 -14.87 -3.62
CA GLY A 108 -21.06 -15.31 -4.86
C GLY A 108 -19.95 -14.38 -5.35
N GLU A 109 -19.79 -13.20 -4.75
CA GLU A 109 -18.67 -12.30 -5.03
C GLU A 109 -17.50 -12.57 -4.09
N VAL A 110 -16.28 -12.53 -4.63
CA VAL A 110 -15.04 -12.62 -3.85
C VAL A 110 -14.49 -11.20 -3.69
N PHE A 111 -14.68 -10.63 -2.50
CA PHE A 111 -14.10 -9.35 -2.11
C PHE A 111 -13.14 -9.55 -0.94
N TYR A 112 -11.92 -9.01 -1.07
CA TYR A 112 -10.90 -9.04 -0.02
C TYR A 112 -10.89 -7.68 0.70
N PRO A 113 -11.62 -7.52 1.81
CA PRO A 113 -11.66 -6.24 2.51
C PRO A 113 -10.28 -5.89 3.08
N PRO A 114 -9.92 -4.60 3.11
CA PRO A 114 -8.77 -4.14 3.87
C PRO A 114 -8.88 -4.54 5.35
N GLU A 115 -7.74 -4.79 5.99
CA GLU A 115 -7.69 -5.25 7.38
C GLU A 115 -8.38 -4.27 8.36
N HIS A 116 -8.29 -2.96 8.11
CA HIS A 116 -8.89 -1.92 8.97
C HIS A 116 -10.42 -1.89 8.94
N HIS A 117 -11.09 -2.57 7.99
CA HIS A 117 -12.55 -2.68 7.95
C HIS A 117 -13.13 -3.50 9.10
N LYS A 118 -12.30 -4.25 9.84
CA LYS A 118 -12.73 -5.01 11.03
C LYS A 118 -13.30 -4.11 12.12
N ASP A 119 -12.82 -2.87 12.20
CA ASP A 119 -13.25 -1.88 13.20
C ASP A 119 -14.45 -1.04 12.73
N PHE A 120 -14.97 -1.29 11.52
CA PHE A 120 -16.02 -0.48 10.90
C PHE A 120 -17.42 -1.01 11.20
N VAL A 121 -18.39 -0.10 11.13
CA VAL A 121 -19.82 -0.39 11.32
C VAL A 121 -20.32 -1.31 10.19
N PRO A 122 -21.13 -2.34 10.49
CA PRO A 122 -21.71 -3.21 9.47
C PRO A 122 -22.53 -2.45 8.44
N TYR A 123 -22.44 -2.88 7.18
CA TYR A 123 -23.22 -2.30 6.08
C TYR A 123 -24.73 -2.33 6.38
N GLY A 124 -25.38 -1.16 6.28
CA GLY A 124 -26.83 -1.02 6.45
C GLY A 124 -27.32 -0.99 7.91
N ASP A 125 -26.42 -1.04 8.90
CA ASP A 125 -26.80 -0.99 10.31
C ASP A 125 -26.81 0.44 10.86
N LYS A 126 -27.98 1.10 10.74
CA LYS A 126 -28.18 2.46 11.26
C LYS A 126 -28.05 2.54 12.79
N LYS A 127 -28.39 1.48 13.52
CA LYS A 127 -28.32 1.48 14.99
C LYS A 127 -26.86 1.43 15.44
N ALA A 128 -26.07 0.55 14.84
CA ALA A 128 -24.64 0.47 15.10
C ALA A 128 -23.92 1.78 14.72
N LEU A 129 -24.32 2.43 13.61
CA LEU A 129 -23.78 3.74 13.24
C LEU A 129 -24.06 4.80 14.30
N ASN A 130 -25.31 4.91 14.75
CA ASN A 130 -25.67 5.88 15.79
C ASN A 130 -24.91 5.61 17.09
N ALA A 131 -24.77 4.34 17.50
CA ALA A 131 -23.98 3.98 18.68
C ALA A 131 -22.51 4.43 18.54
N PHE A 132 -21.88 4.14 17.41
CA PHE A 132 -20.49 4.53 17.10
C PHE A 132 -20.28 6.06 17.13
N LEU A 133 -21.25 6.84 16.67
CA LEU A 133 -21.17 8.31 16.67
C LEU A 133 -21.33 8.93 18.06
N HIS A 134 -21.96 8.23 19.01
CA HIS A 134 -22.21 8.72 20.37
C HIS A 134 -21.21 8.16 21.41
N GLU A 135 -20.26 7.32 21.00
CA GLU A 135 -19.27 6.68 21.88
C GLU A 135 -17.99 7.52 22.06
N LYS A 136 -17.86 8.66 21.37
CA LYS A 136 -16.74 9.60 21.43
C LYS A 136 -17.16 10.95 22.00
#